data_AF-A0AAW9IL90-F1
#
_entry.id   AF-A0AAW9IL90-F1
#
_cell.length_a   1.000
_cell.length_b   1.000
_cell.length_c   1.000
_cell.angle_alpha   90.00
_cell.angle_beta   90.00
_cell.angle_gamma   90.00
#
_symmetry.space_group_name_H-M   'P 1'
#
loop_
_entity.id
_entity.type
_entity.pdbx_description
1 polymer ?
#
loop_
_entity_poly.entity_id
_entity_poly.type
_entity_poly.pdbx_seq_one_letter_code
_entity_poly.pdbx_strand_id
1 'polypeptide(L)'
;SLRVAGDELDQGIMAYIKKEFNLMIGERTAEQVKMELGSAYKIDDEEISMDIKGRDMITGLPKTVTVTDTQIREALKEPVYAIIESIKTTLEKTPPELAADIMEKGIMLAGGGALLRGLDMFINHETNMHVHIAESRLGLIYTSDAAA
;
A
#
# COMPACT_ATOMS: atom_id res chain seq x y z
N SER A 1 17.80 6.29 0.63
CA SER A 1 16.71 5.37 0.29
C SER A 1 15.72 5.37 1.44
N LEU A 2 14.45 5.64 1.17
CA LEU A 2 13.39 5.41 2.14
C LEU A 2 13.19 3.90 2.24
N ARG A 3 13.26 3.36 3.45
CA ARG A 3 13.03 1.93 3.71
C ARG A 3 11.56 1.65 4.03
N VAL A 4 10.65 2.49 3.51
CA VAL A 4 9.20 2.29 3.62
C VAL A 4 8.80 1.45 2.41
N ALA A 5 8.78 0.14 2.61
CA ALA A 5 8.52 -0.88 1.60
C ALA A 5 7.17 -1.58 1.86
N GLY A 6 6.95 -2.72 1.20
CA GLY A 6 5.79 -3.60 1.44
C GLY A 6 5.65 -4.00 2.91
N ASP A 7 6.76 -4.18 3.62
CA ASP A 7 6.78 -4.62 5.02
C ASP A 7 6.14 -3.60 5.97
N GLU A 8 6.33 -2.30 5.75
CA GLU A 8 5.72 -1.24 6.57
C GLU A 8 4.21 -1.17 6.33
N LEU A 9 3.75 -1.45 5.11
CA LEU A 9 2.33 -1.56 4.80
C LEU A 9 1.70 -2.75 5.54
N ASP A 10 2.40 -3.90 5.55
CA ASP A 10 1.93 -5.08 6.29
C ASP A 10 1.91 -4.85 7.79
N GLN A 11 2.92 -4.17 8.33
CA GLN A 11 2.96 -3.76 9.74
C GLN A 11 1.80 -2.82 10.09
N GLY A 12 1.49 -1.84 9.23
CA GLY A 12 0.33 -0.96 9.38
C GLY A 12 -0.98 -1.75 9.47
N ILE A 13 -1.17 -2.73 8.57
CA ILE A 13 -2.33 -3.62 8.58
C ILE A 13 -2.38 -4.45 9.88
N MET A 14 -1.28 -5.10 10.26
CA MET A 14 -1.22 -5.90 11.50
C MET A 14 -1.54 -5.05 12.73
N ALA A 15 -0.99 -3.83 12.81
CA ALA A 15 -1.22 -2.91 13.92
C ALA A 15 -2.69 -2.47 14.00
N TYR A 16 -3.28 -2.12 12.86
CA TYR A 16 -4.69 -1.75 12.78
C TYR A 16 -5.60 -2.91 13.20
N ILE A 17 -5.39 -4.11 12.67
CA ILE A 17 -6.21 -5.29 12.99
C ILE A 17 -6.11 -5.65 14.47
N LYS A 18 -4.90 -5.56 15.04
CA LYS A 18 -4.68 -5.78 16.47
C LYS A 18 -5.45 -4.77 17.31
N LYS A 19 -5.45 -3.49 16.93
CA LYS A 19 -6.09 -2.40 17.67
C LYS A 19 -7.61 -2.45 17.58
N GLU A 20 -8.16 -2.58 16.37
CA GLU A 20 -9.61 -2.44 16.12
C GLU A 20 -10.37 -3.74 16.42
N PHE A 21 -9.76 -4.91 16.19
CA PHE A 21 -10.45 -6.21 16.34
C PHE A 21 -9.96 -7.07 17.51
N ASN A 22 -8.94 -6.60 18.24
CA ASN A 22 -8.20 -7.41 19.23
C ASN A 22 -7.75 -8.76 18.64
N LEU A 23 -7.33 -8.75 17.37
CA LEU A 23 -6.96 -9.94 16.62
C LEU A 23 -5.49 -9.86 16.20
N MET A 24 -4.70 -10.88 16.52
CA MET A 24 -3.34 -11.00 16.02
C MET A 24 -3.32 -11.86 14.75
N ILE A 25 -2.76 -11.31 13.68
CA ILE A 25 -2.51 -11.99 12.41
C ILE A 25 -1.01 -11.99 12.10
N GLY A 26 -0.57 -12.88 11.22
CA GLY A 26 0.83 -12.91 10.74
C GLY A 26 1.02 -12.14 9.44
N GLU A 27 2.29 -11.93 9.07
CA GLU A 27 2.69 -11.19 7.85
C GLU A 27 2.04 -11.74 6.58
N ARG A 28 1.97 -13.07 6.41
CA ARG A 28 1.33 -13.68 5.23
C ARG A 28 -0.14 -13.26 5.09
N THR A 29 -0.87 -13.18 6.20
CA THR A 29 -2.28 -12.74 6.19
C THR A 29 -2.36 -11.24 5.90
N ALA A 30 -1.46 -10.44 6.48
CA ALA A 30 -1.39 -9.00 6.22
C ALA A 30 -1.09 -8.69 4.74
N GLU A 31 -0.12 -9.39 4.14
CA GLU A 31 0.20 -9.29 2.72
C GLU A 31 -1.00 -9.66 1.83
N GLN A 32 -1.71 -10.73 2.17
CA GLN A 32 -2.93 -11.11 1.43
C GLN A 32 -3.99 -10.02 1.51
N VAL A 33 -4.22 -9.46 2.70
CA VAL A 33 -5.15 -8.33 2.90
C VAL A 33 -4.71 -7.10 2.10
N LYS A 34 -3.41 -6.80 2.08
CA LYS A 34 -2.82 -5.71 1.30
C LYS A 34 -3.08 -5.90 -0.20
N MET A 35 -2.89 -7.10 -0.73
CA MET A 35 -3.12 -7.38 -2.14
C MET A 35 -4.60 -7.28 -2.53
N GLU A 36 -5.50 -7.84 -1.71
CA GLU A 36 -6.93 -7.94 -2.03
C GLU A 36 -7.71 -6.64 -1.74
N LEU A 37 -7.40 -5.95 -0.65
CA LEU A 37 -8.15 -4.80 -0.15
C LEU A 37 -7.33 -3.49 -0.10
N GLY A 38 -6.00 -3.56 -0.22
CA GLY A 38 -5.14 -2.39 -0.11
C GLY A 38 -5.34 -1.39 -1.24
N SER A 39 -5.39 -0.12 -0.87
CA SER A 39 -5.37 1.01 -1.80
C SER A 39 -4.95 2.30 -1.07
N ALA A 40 -4.20 3.16 -1.76
CA ALA A 40 -3.75 4.45 -1.25
C ALA A 40 -4.80 5.57 -1.46
N TYR A 41 -5.72 5.38 -2.39
CA TYR A 41 -6.75 6.35 -2.75
C TYR A 41 -8.07 5.65 -3.04
N LYS A 42 -9.21 6.29 -2.73
CA LYS A 42 -10.53 5.73 -3.04
C LYS A 42 -10.71 5.75 -4.56
N ILE A 43 -10.77 4.58 -5.17
CA ILE A 43 -10.85 4.42 -6.63
C ILE A 43 -12.28 4.09 -7.06
N ASP A 44 -12.92 3.16 -6.35
CA ASP A 44 -14.28 2.70 -6.66
C ASP A 44 -15.25 3.02 -5.51
N ASP A 45 -16.54 3.09 -5.86
CA ASP A 45 -17.63 3.23 -4.89
C ASP A 45 -18.13 1.88 -4.36
N GLU A 46 -17.62 0.77 -4.88
CA GLU A 46 -17.95 -0.58 -4.42
C GLU A 46 -17.12 -0.95 -3.18
N GLU A 47 -17.80 -1.21 -2.08
CA GLU A 47 -17.16 -1.71 -0.86
C GLU A 47 -16.80 -3.19 -1.04
N ILE A 48 -15.50 -3.50 -0.99
CA ILE A 48 -15.00 -4.87 -0.98
C ILE A 48 -14.57 -5.26 0.43
N SER A 49 -14.76 -6.53 0.76
CA SER A 49 -14.44 -7.07 2.09
C SER A 49 -13.91 -8.49 2.01
N MET A 50 -13.21 -8.91 3.06
CA MET A 50 -12.71 -10.28 3.17
C MET A 50 -12.73 -10.77 4.62
N ASP A 51 -12.87 -12.08 4.79
CA ASP A 51 -12.73 -12.72 6.09
C ASP A 51 -11.26 -13.05 6.38
N ILE A 52 -10.78 -12.65 7.55
CA ILE A 52 -9.43 -12.97 8.02
C ILE A 52 -9.51 -13.79 9.31
N LYS A 53 -8.62 -14.77 9.41
CA LYS A 53 -8.48 -15.62 10.60
C LYS A 53 -7.22 -15.26 11.35
N GLY A 54 -7.33 -15.15 12.67
CA GLY A 54 -6.21 -14.87 13.55
C GLY A 54 -6.41 -15.43 14.95
N ARG A 55 -5.56 -15.00 15.86
CA ARG A 55 -5.64 -15.33 17.29
C ARG A 55 -6.28 -14.16 18.03
N ASP A 56 -7.41 -14.41 18.69
CA ASP A 56 -8.04 -13.40 19.54
C ASP A 56 -7.14 -13.11 20.75
N MET A 57 -6.86 -11.83 21.00
CA MET A 57 -5.94 -11.36 22.03
C MET A 57 -6.52 -11.42 23.44
N ILE A 58 -7.84 -11.56 23.57
CA ILE A 58 -8.55 -11.63 24.85
C ILE A 58 -8.65 -13.09 25.28
N THR A 59 -9.13 -13.95 24.40
CA THR A 59 -9.39 -15.37 24.70
C THR A 59 -8.22 -16.29 24.36
N GLY A 60 -7.32 -15.86 23.48
CA GLY A 60 -6.21 -16.67 22.98
C GLY A 60 -6.60 -17.71 21.93
N LEU A 61 -7.88 -17.81 21.55
CA LEU A 61 -8.42 -18.80 20.63
C LEU A 61 -8.48 -18.29 19.18
N PRO A 62 -8.55 -19.19 18.18
CA PRO A 62 -8.78 -18.79 16.79
C PRO A 62 -10.11 -18.05 16.63
N LYS A 63 -10.08 -16.90 15.94
CA LYS A 63 -11.25 -16.07 15.62
C LYS A 63 -11.17 -15.60 14.18
N THR A 64 -12.34 -15.47 13.56
CA THR A 64 -12.50 -14.89 12.23
C THR A 64 -13.20 -13.54 12.35
N VAL A 65 -12.74 -12.54 11.61
CA VAL A 65 -13.39 -11.22 11.49
C VAL A 65 -13.43 -10.82 10.02
N THR A 66 -14.45 -10.07 9.64
CA THR A 66 -14.57 -9.47 8.31
C THR A 66 -13.94 -8.08 8.33
N VAL A 67 -13.10 -7.78 7.34
CA VAL A 67 -12.43 -6.48 7.18
C VAL A 67 -12.77 -5.88 5.82
N THR A 68 -12.88 -4.55 5.75
CA THR A 68 -13.25 -3.83 4.52
C THR A 68 -12.08 -3.04 3.93
N ASP A 69 -12.12 -2.75 2.64
CA ASP A 69 -11.15 -1.89 1.96
C ASP A 69 -10.96 -0.53 2.66
N THR A 70 -12.05 0.04 3.17
CA THR A 70 -12.02 1.34 3.86
C THR A 70 -11.21 1.26 5.16
N GLN A 71 -11.36 0.16 5.91
CA GLN A 71 -10.57 -0.09 7.12
C GLN A 71 -9.09 -0.30 6.78
N ILE A 72 -8.81 -1.05 5.71
CA ILE A 72 -7.43 -1.28 5.26
C ILE A 72 -6.80 0.02 4.74
N ARG A 73 -7.53 0.86 4.02
CA ARG A 73 -7.08 2.19 3.59
C ARG A 73 -6.69 3.07 4.77
N GLU A 74 -7.46 3.05 5.85
CA GLU A 74 -7.11 3.78 7.08
C GLU A 74 -5.84 3.19 7.73
N ALA A 75 -5.69 1.87 7.74
CA ALA A 75 -4.48 1.19 8.23
C ALA A 75 -3.22 1.59 7.44
N LEU A 76 -3.37 1.83 6.14
CA LEU A 76 -2.29 2.18 5.23
C LEU A 76 -1.97 3.68 5.18
N LYS A 77 -2.79 4.52 5.82
CA LYS A 77 -2.68 5.98 5.74
C LYS A 77 -1.30 6.48 6.16
N GLU A 78 -0.84 6.12 7.36
CA GLU A 78 0.45 6.53 7.90
C GLU A 78 1.64 6.11 7.01
N PRO A 79 1.81 4.82 6.64
CA PRO A 79 2.93 4.42 5.79
C PRO A 79 2.85 5.02 4.39
N VAL A 80 1.65 5.20 3.82
CA VAL A 80 1.48 5.88 2.53
C VAL A 80 1.90 7.35 2.63
N TYR A 81 1.48 8.07 3.68
CA TYR A 81 1.92 9.46 3.88
C TYR A 81 3.44 9.58 4.03
N ALA A 82 4.09 8.64 4.72
CA ALA A 82 5.55 8.62 4.82
C ALA A 82 6.24 8.48 3.46
N ILE A 83 5.66 7.69 2.54
CA ILE A 83 6.13 7.59 1.14
C ILE A 83 6.02 8.96 0.45
N ILE A 84 4.85 9.61 0.55
CA ILE A 84 4.62 10.94 -0.06
C ILE A 84 5.59 11.99 0.50
N GLU A 85 5.77 12.05 1.81
CA GLU A 85 6.64 13.02 2.45
C GLU A 85 8.09 12.84 2.02
N SER A 86 8.55 11.61 1.88
CA SER A 86 9.88 11.33 1.35
C SER A 86 10.04 11.75 -0.11
N ILE A 87 9.01 11.60 -0.94
CA ILE A 87 9.01 12.08 -2.33
C ILE A 87 9.16 13.61 -2.33
N LYS A 88 8.32 14.32 -1.57
CA LYS A 88 8.36 15.79 -1.45
C LYS A 88 9.71 16.29 -0.96
N THR A 89 10.24 15.69 0.11
CA THR A 89 11.56 16.03 0.66
C THR A 89 12.68 15.80 -0.35
N THR A 90 12.55 14.80 -1.21
CA THR A 90 13.55 14.52 -2.26
C THR A 90 13.48 15.58 -3.36
N LEU A 91 12.28 15.97 -3.78
CA LEU A 91 12.06 17.03 -4.76
C LEU A 91 12.56 18.39 -4.25
N GLU A 92 12.33 18.72 -2.98
CA GLU A 92 12.80 19.97 -2.35
C GLU A 92 14.33 20.08 -2.31
N LYS A 93 15.03 18.95 -2.16
CA LYS A 93 16.50 18.90 -2.16
C LYS A 93 17.09 18.85 -3.56
N THR A 94 16.26 18.69 -4.59
CA THR A 94 16.72 18.59 -5.97
C THR A 94 17.13 19.98 -6.47
N PRO A 95 18.35 20.12 -7.02
CA PRO A 95 18.79 21.39 -7.59
C PRO A 95 17.82 21.91 -8.66
N PRO A 96 17.62 23.24 -8.76
CA PRO A 96 16.64 23.84 -9.65
C PRO A 96 16.87 23.48 -11.13
N GLU A 97 18.12 23.28 -11.54
CA GLU A 97 18.50 22.86 -12.89
C GLU A 97 17.97 21.47 -13.28
N LEU A 98 17.67 20.61 -12.30
CA LEU A 98 17.07 19.29 -12.51
C LEU A 98 15.57 19.27 -12.20
N ALA A 99 15.10 20.18 -11.34
CA ALA A 99 13.71 20.24 -10.93
C ALA A 99 12.77 20.51 -12.12
N ALA A 100 13.15 21.41 -13.03
CA ALA A 100 12.37 21.70 -14.24
C ALA A 100 12.20 20.45 -15.12
N ASP A 101 13.27 19.68 -15.30
CA ASP A 101 13.29 18.43 -16.06
C ASP A 101 12.37 17.36 -15.42
N ILE A 102 12.34 17.28 -14.10
CA ILE A 102 11.49 16.33 -13.36
C ILE A 102 10.02 16.77 -13.40
N MET A 103 9.74 18.08 -13.31
CA MET A 103 8.38 18.60 -13.47
C MET A 103 7.80 18.31 -14.86
N GLU A 104 8.63 18.35 -15.91
CA GLU A 104 8.21 18.03 -17.27
C GLU A 104 8.07 16.51 -17.52
N LYS A 105 9.04 15.72 -17.05
CA LYS A 105 9.09 14.26 -17.30
C LYS A 105 8.26 13.43 -16.32
N GLY A 106 7.91 13.99 -15.17
CA GLY A 106 7.16 13.30 -14.12
C GLY A 106 7.99 12.35 -13.25
N ILE A 107 7.28 11.65 -12.35
CA ILE A 107 7.83 10.69 -11.40
C ILE A 107 7.63 9.28 -11.95
N MET A 108 8.69 8.46 -11.98
CA MET A 108 8.61 7.05 -12.34
C MET A 108 8.55 6.17 -11.07
N LEU A 109 7.46 5.44 -10.87
CA LEU A 109 7.31 4.44 -9.81
C LEU A 109 7.80 3.08 -10.30
N ALA A 110 8.63 2.41 -9.50
CA ALA A 110 9.14 1.08 -9.80
C ALA A 110 9.16 0.19 -8.54
N GLY A 111 9.12 -1.12 -8.74
CA GLY A 111 9.15 -2.14 -7.68
C GLY A 111 7.77 -2.62 -7.24
N GLY A 112 7.72 -3.64 -6.36
CA GLY A 112 6.45 -4.28 -5.93
C GLY A 112 5.52 -3.34 -5.16
N GLY A 113 6.07 -2.41 -4.38
CA GLY A 113 5.27 -1.42 -3.64
C GLY A 113 4.57 -0.38 -4.53
N ALA A 114 5.00 -0.22 -5.78
CA ALA A 114 4.33 0.65 -6.76
C ALA A 114 2.96 0.10 -7.19
N LEU A 115 2.65 -1.16 -6.88
CA LEU A 115 1.40 -1.82 -7.26
C LEU A 115 0.25 -1.55 -6.29
N LEU A 116 0.48 -0.79 -5.21
CA LEU A 116 -0.61 -0.37 -4.33
C LEU A 116 -1.59 0.50 -5.11
N ARG A 117 -2.84 0.04 -5.23
CA ARG A 117 -3.87 0.69 -6.04
C ARG A 117 -4.05 2.15 -5.64
N GLY A 118 -3.92 3.07 -6.61
CA GLY A 118 -4.15 4.51 -6.41
C GLY A 118 -2.99 5.25 -5.77
N LEU A 119 -1.82 4.61 -5.59
CA LEU A 119 -0.63 5.29 -5.08
C LEU A 119 -0.11 6.34 -6.07
N ASP A 120 -0.14 6.04 -7.35
CA ASP A 120 0.16 6.95 -8.45
C ASP A 120 -0.77 8.17 -8.45
N MET A 121 -2.08 7.94 -8.30
CA MET A 121 -3.08 9.01 -8.21
C MET A 121 -2.84 9.89 -6.98
N PHE A 122 -2.52 9.27 -5.84
CA PHE A 122 -2.28 10.02 -4.62
C PHE A 122 -0.99 10.84 -4.70
N ILE A 123 0.08 10.29 -5.29
CA ILE A 123 1.32 11.05 -5.54
C ILE A 123 1.05 12.20 -6.51
N ASN A 124 0.29 11.97 -7.59
CA ASN A 124 -0.07 13.01 -8.54
C ASN A 124 -0.83 14.15 -7.85
N HIS A 125 -1.84 13.81 -7.04
CA HIS A 125 -2.61 14.78 -6.25
C HIS A 125 -1.72 15.61 -5.32
N GLU A 126 -0.76 14.97 -4.65
CA GLU A 126 0.09 15.60 -3.64
C GLU A 126 1.26 16.40 -4.21
N THR A 127 1.70 16.09 -5.44
CA THR A 127 2.88 16.71 -6.07
C THR A 127 2.55 17.59 -7.28
N ASN A 128 1.34 17.46 -7.86
CA ASN A 128 0.96 18.02 -9.16
C ASN A 128 1.88 17.59 -10.31
N MET A 129 2.55 16.45 -10.17
CA MET A 129 3.46 15.90 -11.17
C MET A 129 2.85 14.66 -11.79
N HIS A 130 3.04 14.47 -13.10
CA HIS A 130 2.61 13.25 -13.75
C HIS A 130 3.37 12.04 -13.16
N VAL A 131 2.67 10.93 -12.93
CA VAL A 131 3.26 9.72 -12.33
C VAL A 131 3.13 8.57 -13.31
N HIS A 132 4.26 7.99 -13.67
CA HIS A 132 4.36 6.82 -14.54
C HIS A 132 4.66 5.59 -13.68
N ILE A 133 3.88 4.51 -13.86
CA ILE A 133 4.25 3.21 -13.30
C ILE A 133 5.15 2.52 -14.32
N ALA A 134 6.39 2.22 -13.95
CA ALA A 134 7.30 1.48 -14.80
C ALA A 134 6.69 0.11 -15.11
N GLU A 135 6.77 -0.33 -16.37
CA GLU A 135 6.41 -1.70 -16.76
C GLU A 135 7.26 -2.70 -15.97
N SER A 136 6.68 -3.16 -14.87
CA SER A 136 7.27 -4.19 -14.04
C SER A 136 6.96 -5.53 -14.66
N ARG A 137 7.99 -6.22 -15.19
CA ARG A 137 7.96 -7.65 -15.53
C ARG A 137 7.76 -8.58 -14.31
N LEU A 138 7.14 -8.12 -13.22
CA LEU A 138 6.73 -8.99 -12.10
C LEU A 138 5.39 -9.68 -12.34
N GLY A 139 4.65 -9.31 -13.40
CA GLY A 139 3.47 -10.05 -13.86
C GLY A 139 3.74 -11.51 -14.25
N LEU A 140 5.01 -11.95 -14.33
CA LEU A 140 5.36 -13.33 -14.65
C LEU A 140 5.46 -14.28 -13.44
N ILE A 141 5.29 -13.80 -12.19
CA ILE A 141 5.40 -14.65 -10.99
C ILE A 141 4.11 -14.70 -10.16
N TYR A 142 3.05 -13.97 -10.56
CA TYR A 142 1.76 -13.97 -9.87
C TYR A 142 0.62 -14.56 -10.71
N THR A 143 0.90 -15.14 -11.88
CA THR A 143 0.06 -16.24 -12.35
C THR A 143 0.43 -17.43 -11.49
N SER A 144 -0.31 -17.61 -10.40
CA SER A 144 -0.51 -18.96 -9.89
C SER A 144 -0.82 -19.84 -11.10
N ASP A 145 -0.13 -20.97 -11.13
CA ASP A 145 -0.39 -22.09 -12.00
C ASP A 145 -1.83 -22.56 -11.76
N ALA A 146 -2.77 -21.83 -12.35
CA ALA A 146 -4.19 -22.11 -12.41
C ALA A 146 -4.51 -22.60 -13.83
N ALA A 147 -3.72 -23.56 -14.32
CA ALA A 147 -4.05 -24.41 -15.45
C ALA A 147 -3.07 -25.60 -15.57
N ALA A 148 -3.14 -26.56 -14.65
CA ALA A 148 -2.91 -27.99 -14.92
C ALA A 148 -3.35 -28.86 -13.73
#